data_AF-A0A9E3B0T4-F1
#
_entry.id   AF-A0A9E3B0T4-F1
#
_cell.length_a   1.000
_cell.length_b   1.000
_cell.length_c   1.000
_cell.angle_alpha   90.00
_cell.angle_beta   90.00
_cell.angle_gamma   90.00
#
_symmetry.space_group_name_H-M   'P 1'
#
loop_
_entity.id
_entity.type
_entity.pdbx_description
1 polymer ?
#
loop_
_entity_poly.entity_id
_entity_poly.type
_entity_poly.pdbx_seq_one_letter_code
_entity_poly.pdbx_strand_id
1 'polypeptide(L)'
;MTYQTGTSGIEQALVQRERWPGRYDAKYTPLVYPGQNVSSDQPVLRLEYVSSIEHTHGSHRPVPATEVVIAGLAGRVMKMTPRGGVVIEGRATVVRGGIGVGNQVAGVLTLWPPRGNTLSSLPSNALLVVPGPISFAFLHQAVTSGVSGVIASSIATCDLEGFLHTDIIQLLDFDDIEMAQMHLPPITLFLTEGLGTSAMPPQALDLLSHYQDTIALLSGVTSTCRAIFPELLIPLT
;
A
#
# COMPACT_ATOMS: atom_id res chain seq x y z
N MET A 1 22.24 -20.98 12.77
CA MET A 1 21.72 -19.60 12.93
C MET A 1 20.22 -19.66 12.75
N THR A 2 19.48 -19.62 13.83
CA THR A 2 18.02 -19.62 13.84
C THR A 2 17.59 -18.19 13.57
N TYR A 3 17.06 -17.92 12.38
CA TYR A 3 16.43 -16.64 12.10
C TYR A 3 15.28 -16.47 13.10
N GLN A 4 15.26 -15.35 13.82
CA GLN A 4 14.06 -14.94 14.53
C GLN A 4 12.97 -14.75 13.48
N THR A 5 12.02 -15.68 13.45
CA THR A 5 10.74 -15.52 12.76
C THR A 5 10.17 -14.18 13.19
N GLY A 6 10.08 -13.24 12.24
CA GLY A 6 9.62 -11.88 12.48
C GLY A 6 8.20 -11.91 13.03
N THR A 7 8.04 -11.66 14.32
CA THR A 7 6.74 -11.40 14.91
C THR A 7 6.19 -10.13 14.28
N SER A 8 5.20 -10.27 13.39
CA SER A 8 4.31 -9.18 12.99
C SER A 8 3.77 -8.51 14.27
N GLY A 9 4.19 -7.28 14.54
CA GLY A 9 3.76 -6.53 15.72
C GLY A 9 2.37 -5.93 15.47
N ILE A 10 1.39 -6.28 16.30
CA ILE A 10 0.07 -5.67 16.33
C ILE A 10 0.00 -4.77 17.55
N GLU A 11 -0.22 -3.49 17.35
CA GLU A 11 -0.25 -2.49 18.43
C GLU A 11 -1.35 -1.46 18.16
N GLN A 12 -2.16 -1.14 19.17
CA GLN A 12 -3.06 0.02 19.11
C GLN A 12 -2.31 1.24 19.62
N ALA A 13 -2.14 2.25 18.77
CA ALA A 13 -1.33 3.41 19.09
C ALA A 13 -1.93 4.72 18.54
N LEU A 14 -1.53 5.83 19.16
CA LEU A 14 -1.66 7.15 18.55
C LEU A 14 -0.51 7.30 17.53
N VAL A 15 -0.85 7.41 16.25
CA VAL A 15 0.11 7.50 15.15
C VAL A 15 0.03 8.86 14.47
N GLN A 16 1.19 9.40 14.11
CA GLN A 16 1.29 10.51 13.17
C GLN A 16 1.86 9.98 11.86
N ARG A 17 1.11 10.14 10.77
CA ARG A 17 1.49 9.64 9.45
C ARG A 17 1.23 10.67 8.39
N GLU A 18 2.23 10.84 7.53
CA GLU A 18 2.05 11.58 6.30
C GLU A 18 1.29 10.70 5.32
N ARG A 19 0.20 11.25 4.77
CA ARG A 19 -0.46 10.75 3.59
C ARG A 19 0.18 11.42 2.38
N TRP A 20 1.01 10.68 1.66
CA TRP A 20 1.63 11.11 0.41
C TRP A 20 1.72 9.93 -0.58
N PRO A 21 1.21 10.06 -1.82
CA PRO A 21 0.99 8.92 -2.71
C PRO A 21 2.21 8.52 -3.56
N GLY A 22 3.40 9.11 -3.38
CA GLY A 22 4.61 8.60 -4.03
C GLY A 22 4.98 9.20 -5.38
N ARG A 23 4.35 10.30 -5.82
CA ARG A 23 4.49 10.80 -7.20
C ARG A 23 5.22 12.16 -7.26
N TYR A 24 6.30 12.27 -8.01
CA TYR A 24 7.07 13.53 -8.13
C TYR A 24 6.65 14.43 -9.28
N ASP A 25 6.05 13.86 -10.32
CA ASP A 25 5.60 14.56 -11.53
C ASP A 25 4.17 15.10 -11.40
N ALA A 26 3.66 15.22 -10.17
CA ALA A 26 2.33 15.73 -9.86
C ALA A 26 2.40 17.04 -9.07
N LYS A 27 1.47 17.93 -9.40
CA LYS A 27 1.14 19.08 -8.55
C LYS A 27 0.14 18.64 -7.49
N TYR A 28 0.48 18.89 -6.23
CA TYR A 28 -0.33 18.57 -5.06
C TYR A 28 -1.11 19.79 -4.58
N THR A 29 -2.43 19.64 -4.46
CA THR A 29 -3.31 20.65 -3.85
C THR A 29 -3.95 20.05 -2.60
N PRO A 30 -3.66 20.55 -1.38
CA PRO A 30 -4.32 20.10 -0.17
C PRO A 30 -5.81 20.48 -0.21
N LEU A 31 -6.67 19.53 0.17
CA LEU A 31 -8.12 19.72 0.28
C LEU A 31 -8.55 19.94 1.74
N VAL A 32 -7.59 20.00 2.65
CA VAL A 32 -7.76 20.10 4.10
C VAL A 32 -6.80 21.13 4.69
N TYR A 33 -7.06 21.55 5.93
CA TYR A 33 -6.24 22.53 6.64
C TYR A 33 -5.78 22.03 8.02
N PRO A 34 -4.65 22.54 8.57
CA PRO A 34 -4.17 22.17 9.89
C PRO A 34 -5.23 22.41 10.97
N GLY A 35 -5.44 21.42 11.83
CA GLY A 35 -6.43 21.42 12.90
C GLY A 35 -7.79 20.82 12.52
N GLN A 36 -8.04 20.56 11.23
CA GLN A 36 -9.26 19.88 10.76
C GLN A 36 -9.27 18.41 11.19
N ASN A 37 -10.42 17.91 11.63
CA ASN A 37 -10.65 16.46 11.79
C ASN A 37 -11.12 15.86 10.47
N VAL A 38 -10.59 14.69 10.10
CA VAL A 38 -10.88 13.99 8.85
C VAL A 38 -11.28 12.55 9.12
N SER A 39 -12.21 12.02 8.33
CA SER A 39 -12.53 10.59 8.27
C SER A 39 -11.59 9.85 7.33
N SER A 40 -11.52 8.52 7.42
CA SER A 40 -10.60 7.69 6.62
C SER A 40 -10.93 7.70 5.13
N ASP A 41 -12.20 7.86 4.76
CA ASP A 41 -12.69 8.01 3.38
C ASP A 41 -12.57 9.44 2.83
N GLN A 42 -12.25 10.42 3.68
CA GLN A 42 -12.26 11.82 3.27
C GLN A 42 -11.12 12.12 2.28
N PRO A 43 -11.41 12.77 1.14
CA PRO A 43 -10.39 13.39 0.30
C PRO A 43 -9.50 14.38 1.08
N VAL A 44 -8.18 14.23 0.98
CA VAL A 44 -7.20 15.13 1.61
C VAL A 44 -6.28 15.81 0.61
N LEU A 45 -6.09 15.22 -0.57
CA LEU A 45 -5.20 15.72 -1.61
C LEU A 45 -5.85 15.60 -2.98
N ARG A 46 -5.61 16.60 -3.82
CA ARG A 46 -5.86 16.55 -5.27
C ARG A 46 -4.53 16.55 -6.00
N LEU A 47 -4.35 15.61 -6.90
CA LEU A 47 -3.18 15.48 -7.75
C LEU A 47 -3.54 15.91 -9.16
N GLU A 48 -2.67 16.72 -9.76
CA GLU A 48 -2.74 17.10 -11.17
C GLU A 48 -1.42 16.67 -11.83
N TYR A 49 -1.48 15.80 -12.83
CA TYR A 49 -0.31 15.31 -13.56
C TYR A 49 -0.61 15.10 -15.04
N VAL A 50 0.43 14.87 -15.84
CA VAL A 50 0.29 14.57 -17.26
C VAL A 50 0.40 13.06 -17.45
N SER A 51 -0.65 12.46 -18.01
CA SER A 51 -0.65 11.06 -18.41
C SER A 51 -0.37 10.93 -19.91
N SER A 52 0.33 9.88 -20.30
CA SER A 52 0.46 9.47 -21.70
C SER A 52 -0.55 8.37 -21.98
N ILE A 53 -1.59 8.66 -22.75
CA ILE A 53 -2.50 7.63 -23.26
C ILE A 53 -1.93 7.12 -24.58
N GLU A 54 -1.72 5.81 -24.70
CA GLU A 54 -1.42 5.18 -25.99
C GLU A 54 -2.69 5.16 -26.84
N HIS A 55 -2.72 5.97 -27.91
CA HIS A 55 -3.72 5.80 -28.95
C HIS A 55 -3.33 4.62 -29.85
N THR A 56 -4.33 3.90 -30.38
CA THR A 56 -4.22 2.68 -31.22
C THR A 56 -3.38 2.86 -32.51
N HIS A 57 -2.81 4.04 -32.75
CA HIS A 57 -1.97 4.40 -33.90
C HIS A 57 -0.62 5.05 -33.52
N GLY A 58 -0.11 4.82 -32.31
CA GLY A 58 1.27 5.22 -31.94
C GLY A 58 1.49 6.72 -31.70
N SER A 59 0.41 7.51 -31.55
CA SER A 59 0.50 8.90 -31.12
C SER A 59 0.40 8.98 -29.59
N HIS A 60 1.48 9.36 -28.93
CA HIS A 60 1.46 9.74 -27.51
C HIS A 60 1.05 11.20 -27.40
N ARG A 61 -0.21 11.44 -27.00
CA ARG A 61 -0.65 12.78 -26.62
C ARG A 61 -0.62 12.92 -25.10
N PRO A 62 0.07 13.94 -24.55
CA PRO A 62 -0.04 14.24 -23.13
C PRO A 62 -1.47 14.70 -22.81
N VAL A 63 -2.14 14.00 -21.89
CA VAL A 63 -3.49 14.33 -21.40
C VAL A 63 -3.40 14.67 -19.91
N PRO A 64 -3.89 15.86 -19.49
CA PRO A 64 -3.94 16.20 -18.07
C PRO A 64 -4.88 15.23 -17.35
N ALA A 65 -4.38 14.61 -16.30
CA ALA A 65 -5.10 13.72 -15.41
C ALA A 65 -5.27 14.40 -14.04
N THR A 66 -6.40 14.13 -13.39
CA THR A 66 -6.69 14.60 -12.04
C THR A 66 -7.14 13.43 -11.19
N GLU A 67 -6.53 13.30 -10.02
CA GLU A 67 -6.81 12.21 -9.07
C GLU A 67 -7.06 12.79 -7.69
N VAL A 68 -7.94 12.15 -6.92
CA VAL A 68 -8.24 12.51 -5.55
C VAL A 68 -7.71 11.42 -4.62
N VAL A 69 -6.93 11.84 -3.63
CA VAL A 69 -6.33 10.95 -2.65
C VAL A 69 -7.06 11.10 -1.32
N ILE A 70 -7.60 9.99 -0.84
CA ILE A 70 -8.27 9.90 0.46
C ILE A 70 -7.26 9.77 1.61
N ALA A 71 -7.71 10.11 2.82
CA ALA A 71 -6.92 10.12 4.04
C ALA A 71 -6.34 8.74 4.39
N GLY A 72 -7.16 7.68 4.32
CA GLY A 72 -6.82 6.33 4.80
C GLY A 72 -6.70 6.20 6.33
N LEU A 73 -6.55 7.31 7.04
CA LEU A 73 -6.48 7.40 8.49
C LEU A 73 -7.48 8.44 9.00
N ALA A 74 -8.33 8.06 9.95
CA ALA A 74 -9.20 9.02 10.64
C ALA A 74 -8.41 9.74 11.75
N GLY A 75 -8.56 11.05 11.86
CA GLY A 75 -7.76 11.81 12.82
C GLY A 75 -7.75 13.31 12.58
N ARG A 76 -6.78 14.00 13.21
CA ARG A 76 -6.58 15.44 13.10
C ARG A 76 -5.43 15.76 12.16
N VAL A 77 -5.65 16.67 11.22
CA VAL A 77 -4.61 17.18 10.33
C VAL A 77 -3.65 18.05 11.13
N MET A 78 -2.37 17.71 11.10
CA MET A 78 -1.34 18.40 11.87
C MET A 78 -0.64 19.47 11.05
N LYS A 79 -0.23 19.14 9.82
CA LYS A 79 0.48 20.05 8.91
C LYS A 79 0.50 19.52 7.48
N MET A 80 0.84 20.39 6.53
CA MET A 80 1.23 20.01 5.17
C MET A 80 2.76 19.95 5.07
N THR A 81 3.30 18.98 4.33
CA THR A 81 4.75 18.84 4.13
C THR A 81 5.20 19.64 2.90
N PRO A 82 6.49 20.03 2.81
CA PRO A 82 7.02 20.75 1.65
C PRO A 82 6.85 19.99 0.33
N ARG A 83 6.83 18.65 0.38
CA ARG A 83 6.61 17.76 -0.77
C ARG A 83 5.14 17.55 -1.14
N GLY A 84 4.22 18.28 -0.49
CA GLY A 84 2.79 18.24 -0.81
C GLY A 84 2.00 17.11 -0.14
N GLY A 85 2.55 16.48 0.90
CA GLY A 85 1.82 15.50 1.73
C GLY A 85 1.03 16.15 2.86
N VAL A 86 0.13 15.38 3.47
CA VAL A 86 -0.69 15.81 4.63
C VAL A 86 -0.37 14.93 5.82
N VAL A 87 0.06 15.50 6.95
CA VAL A 87 0.31 14.74 8.18
C VAL A 87 -0.98 14.65 8.99
N ILE A 88 -1.43 13.43 9.30
CA ILE A 88 -2.63 13.12 10.07
C ILE A 88 -2.21 12.40 11.36
N GLU A 89 -2.73 12.88 12.49
CA GLU A 89 -2.62 12.22 13.79
C GLU A 89 -3.92 11.48 14.11
N GLY A 90 -3.86 10.17 14.32
CA GLY A 90 -5.04 9.35 14.56
C GLY A 90 -4.74 8.14 15.44
N ARG A 91 -5.77 7.55 16.02
CA ARG A 91 -5.65 6.25 16.70
C ARG A 91 -5.87 5.13 15.69
N ALA A 92 -4.96 4.17 15.65
CA ALA A 92 -5.04 3.05 14.73
C ALA A 92 -4.49 1.77 15.35
N THR A 93 -5.00 0.63 14.88
CA THR A 93 -4.29 -0.64 14.97
C THR A 93 -3.19 -0.62 13.90
N VAL A 94 -1.95 -0.75 14.34
CA VAL A 94 -0.76 -0.83 13.49
C VAL A 94 -0.40 -2.30 13.34
N VAL A 95 -0.33 -2.77 12.09
CA VAL A 95 0.16 -4.11 11.74
C VAL A 95 1.46 -3.92 10.95
N ARG A 96 2.56 -4.47 11.46
CA ARG A 96 3.85 -4.47 10.76
C ARG A 96 4.08 -5.80 10.05
N GLY A 97 4.48 -5.74 8.78
CA GLY A 97 4.81 -6.90 7.98
C GLY A 97 6.32 -7.16 7.95
N GLY A 98 6.72 -8.29 7.37
CA GLY A 98 8.12 -8.64 7.19
C GLY A 98 8.77 -7.91 6.02
N ILE A 99 8.12 -7.96 4.85
CA ILE A 99 8.59 -7.34 3.60
C ILE A 99 7.40 -6.79 2.85
N GLY A 100 7.58 -5.64 2.22
CA GLY A 100 6.61 -5.05 1.33
C GLY A 100 7.30 -4.29 0.22
N VAL A 101 6.50 -3.89 -0.77
CA VAL A 101 6.97 -3.08 -1.88
C VAL A 101 5.89 -2.08 -2.30
N GLY A 102 6.27 -0.85 -2.66
CA GLY A 102 5.38 0.14 -3.25
C GLY A 102 4.86 1.21 -2.28
N ASN A 103 4.28 2.25 -2.89
CA ASN A 103 3.89 3.50 -2.24
C ASN A 103 2.69 3.34 -1.30
N GLN A 104 2.34 4.43 -0.61
CA GLN A 104 1.16 4.44 0.26
C GLN A 104 -0.15 4.47 -0.53
N VAL A 105 -1.01 3.49 -0.25
CA VAL A 105 -2.37 3.38 -0.81
C VAL A 105 -3.39 3.28 0.31
N ALA A 106 -4.57 3.84 0.07
CA ALA A 106 -5.70 3.74 0.99
C ALA A 106 -6.85 3.02 0.30
N GLY A 107 -7.52 2.15 1.02
CA GLY A 107 -8.51 1.29 0.41
C GLY A 107 -9.28 0.42 1.39
N VAL A 108 -10.32 -0.23 0.89
CA VAL A 108 -11.22 -1.08 1.69
C VAL A 108 -10.58 -2.46 1.88
N LEU A 109 -10.36 -2.86 3.13
CA LEU A 109 -9.88 -4.20 3.48
C LEU A 109 -10.89 -5.25 3.03
N THR A 110 -10.49 -6.05 2.04
CA THR A 110 -11.34 -7.06 1.43
C THR A 110 -10.68 -8.41 1.52
N LEU A 111 -11.28 -9.35 2.26
CA LEU A 111 -10.76 -10.71 2.36
C LEU A 111 -10.94 -11.45 1.03
N TRP A 112 -9.90 -12.12 0.57
CA TRP A 112 -9.97 -12.96 -0.62
C TRP A 112 -10.97 -14.10 -0.38
N PRO A 113 -12.03 -14.20 -1.21
CA PRO A 113 -13.03 -15.22 -1.02
C PRO A 113 -12.44 -16.60 -1.31
N PRO A 114 -12.74 -17.62 -0.49
CA PRO A 114 -12.12 -18.93 -0.63
C PRO A 114 -12.45 -19.67 -1.93
N ARG A 115 -13.51 -19.31 -2.68
CA ARG A 115 -13.91 -19.95 -3.97
C ARG A 115 -14.74 -19.02 -4.87
N GLY A 116 -14.50 -19.05 -6.17
CA GLY A 116 -15.49 -18.71 -7.22
C GLY A 116 -15.62 -17.24 -7.65
N ASN A 117 -15.07 -16.27 -6.91
CA ASN A 117 -15.09 -14.87 -7.35
C ASN A 117 -13.84 -14.54 -8.15
N THR A 118 -14.06 -13.93 -9.32
CA THR A 118 -13.01 -13.31 -10.12
C THR A 118 -12.63 -11.97 -9.50
N LEU A 119 -11.35 -11.58 -9.61
CA LEU A 119 -10.87 -10.26 -9.18
C LEU A 119 -11.65 -9.08 -9.81
N SER A 120 -12.40 -9.33 -10.87
CA SER A 120 -13.20 -8.35 -11.62
C SER A 120 -14.43 -7.80 -10.87
N SER A 121 -14.81 -8.33 -9.70
CA SER A 121 -15.93 -7.81 -8.89
C SER A 121 -15.51 -7.00 -7.67
N LEU A 122 -14.21 -6.71 -7.52
CA LEU A 122 -13.70 -6.02 -6.35
C LEU A 122 -13.96 -4.50 -6.43
N PRO A 123 -14.12 -3.82 -5.29
CA PRO A 123 -14.25 -2.37 -5.26
C PRO A 123 -13.00 -1.69 -5.85
N SER A 124 -13.23 -0.56 -6.52
CA SER A 124 -12.20 0.29 -7.15
C SER A 124 -11.36 1.02 -6.10
N ASN A 125 -10.57 0.26 -5.34
CA ASN A 125 -9.57 0.62 -4.32
C ASN A 125 -9.40 -0.49 -3.27
N ALA A 126 -9.68 -1.76 -3.60
CA ALA A 126 -9.57 -2.84 -2.63
C ALA A 126 -8.12 -2.98 -2.10
N LEU A 127 -8.00 -3.19 -0.78
CA LEU A 127 -6.81 -3.77 -0.15
C LEU A 127 -7.10 -5.25 0.08
N LEU A 128 -6.55 -6.08 -0.80
CA LEU A 128 -6.92 -7.47 -0.88
C LEU A 128 -6.10 -8.33 0.09
N VAL A 129 -6.77 -8.99 1.02
CA VAL A 129 -6.15 -9.87 2.01
C VAL A 129 -6.15 -11.31 1.49
N VAL A 130 -4.97 -11.88 1.29
CA VAL A 130 -4.77 -13.26 0.81
C VAL A 130 -4.11 -14.07 1.93
N PRO A 131 -4.81 -15.04 2.54
CA PRO A 131 -4.27 -15.79 3.69
C PRO A 131 -3.06 -16.68 3.38
N GLY A 132 -2.82 -16.98 2.10
CA GLY A 132 -1.79 -17.89 1.64
C GLY A 132 -0.74 -17.22 0.74
N PRO A 133 0.28 -17.99 0.35
CA PRO A 133 1.32 -17.48 -0.52
C PRO A 133 0.75 -17.11 -1.89
N ILE A 134 1.26 -16.01 -2.44
CA ILE A 134 0.88 -15.50 -3.76
C ILE A 134 1.95 -15.82 -4.80
N SER A 135 1.59 -15.72 -6.08
CA SER A 135 2.49 -15.98 -7.21
C SER A 135 2.56 -14.80 -8.17
N PHE A 136 3.50 -14.86 -9.11
CA PHE A 136 3.60 -13.89 -10.21
C PHE A 136 2.27 -13.71 -10.96
N ALA A 137 1.61 -14.82 -11.30
CA ALA A 137 0.36 -14.80 -12.04
C ALA A 137 -0.76 -14.11 -11.25
N PHE A 138 -0.81 -14.33 -9.93
CA PHE A 138 -1.76 -13.66 -9.05
C PHE A 138 -1.54 -12.15 -9.03
N LEU A 139 -0.29 -11.71 -8.88
CA LEU A 139 0.06 -10.28 -8.87
C LEU A 139 -0.30 -9.58 -10.18
N HIS A 140 0.00 -10.21 -11.31
CA HIS A 140 -0.40 -9.70 -12.62
C HIS A 140 -1.92 -9.55 -12.74
N GLN A 141 -2.68 -10.53 -12.25
CA GLN A 141 -4.14 -10.48 -12.25
C GLN A 141 -4.67 -9.38 -11.30
N ALA A 142 -4.04 -9.18 -10.15
CA ALA A 142 -4.40 -8.13 -9.20
C ALA A 142 -4.24 -6.72 -9.80
N VAL A 143 -3.11 -6.46 -10.48
CA VAL A 143 -2.87 -5.21 -11.21
C VAL A 143 -3.93 -5.00 -12.30
N THR A 144 -4.17 -6.03 -13.12
CA THR A 144 -5.15 -5.96 -14.22
C THR A 144 -6.57 -5.66 -13.72
N SER A 145 -6.87 -6.04 -12.48
CA SER A 145 -8.19 -5.87 -11.89
C SER A 145 -8.35 -4.56 -11.10
N GLY A 146 -7.32 -3.72 -11.04
CA GLY A 146 -7.37 -2.42 -10.37
C GLY A 146 -7.33 -2.49 -8.85
N VAL A 147 -6.82 -3.59 -8.28
CA VAL A 147 -6.57 -3.70 -6.83
C VAL A 147 -5.45 -2.73 -6.45
N SER A 148 -5.68 -1.90 -5.43
CA SER A 148 -4.68 -0.89 -5.02
C SER A 148 -3.54 -1.50 -4.21
N GLY A 149 -3.81 -2.53 -3.42
CA GLY A 149 -2.78 -3.22 -2.66
C GLY A 149 -3.15 -4.65 -2.29
N VAL A 150 -2.14 -5.47 -2.05
CA VAL A 150 -2.26 -6.87 -1.66
C VAL A 150 -1.54 -7.09 -0.34
N ILE A 151 -2.26 -7.67 0.61
CA ILE A 151 -1.78 -8.11 1.92
C ILE A 151 -1.77 -9.64 1.88
N ALA A 152 -0.59 -10.24 1.73
CA ALA A 152 -0.44 -11.69 1.62
C ALA A 152 0.46 -12.26 2.72
N SER A 153 0.53 -13.59 2.83
CA SER A 153 1.44 -14.22 3.77
C SER A 153 2.90 -14.13 3.29
N SER A 154 3.16 -14.66 2.11
CA SER A 154 4.51 -14.73 1.53
C SER A 154 4.48 -14.83 0.00
N ILE A 155 5.66 -14.72 -0.60
CA ILE A 155 5.87 -14.91 -2.04
C ILE A 155 7.24 -15.55 -2.28
N ALA A 156 7.36 -16.41 -3.29
CA ALA A 156 8.65 -16.93 -3.71
C ALA A 156 9.52 -15.80 -4.29
N THR A 157 10.82 -15.80 -3.98
CA THR A 157 11.75 -14.75 -4.44
C THR A 157 11.73 -14.57 -5.96
N CYS A 158 11.75 -15.67 -6.72
CA CYS A 158 11.73 -15.62 -8.18
C CYS A 158 10.43 -15.00 -8.74
N ASP A 159 9.29 -15.23 -8.08
CA ASP A 159 8.02 -14.65 -8.48
C ASP A 159 7.99 -13.15 -8.18
N LEU A 160 8.52 -12.73 -7.02
CA LEU A 160 8.60 -11.32 -6.64
C LEU A 160 9.54 -10.55 -7.56
N GLU A 161 10.77 -11.02 -7.76
CA GLU A 161 11.75 -10.36 -8.63
C GLU A 161 11.28 -10.36 -10.09
N GLY A 162 10.67 -11.45 -10.55
CA GLY A 162 10.05 -11.53 -11.87
C GLY A 162 8.94 -10.49 -12.07
N PHE A 163 8.17 -10.20 -11.01
CA PHE A 163 7.12 -9.18 -11.03
C PHE A 163 7.66 -7.74 -10.94
N LEU A 164 8.66 -7.51 -10.09
CA LEU A 164 9.23 -6.17 -9.86
C LEU A 164 10.26 -5.77 -10.92
N HIS A 165 10.78 -6.73 -11.69
CA HIS A 165 11.87 -6.55 -12.64
C HIS A 165 13.17 -6.00 -11.99
N THR A 166 13.39 -6.31 -10.72
CA THR A 166 14.59 -5.92 -9.97
C THR A 166 14.96 -7.00 -8.96
N ASP A 167 16.24 -7.06 -8.61
CA ASP A 167 16.75 -7.85 -7.49
C ASP A 167 16.19 -7.30 -6.17
N ILE A 168 15.66 -8.18 -5.32
CA ILE A 168 14.99 -7.76 -4.09
C ILE A 168 15.98 -7.19 -3.07
N ILE A 169 17.20 -7.75 -2.97
CA ILE A 169 18.19 -7.28 -2.00
C ILE A 169 18.65 -5.88 -2.38
N GLN A 170 18.93 -5.65 -3.66
CA GLN A 170 19.27 -4.32 -4.18
C GLN A 170 18.18 -3.30 -3.92
N LEU A 171 16.90 -3.69 -4.07
CA LEU A 171 15.77 -2.81 -3.81
C LEU A 171 15.67 -2.43 -2.33
N LEU A 172 15.83 -3.41 -1.42
CA LEU A 172 15.69 -3.21 0.02
C LEU A 172 16.87 -2.46 0.65
N ASP A 173 18.09 -2.70 0.16
CA ASP A 173 19.31 -2.04 0.61
C ASP A 173 19.52 -0.66 -0.05
N PHE A 174 18.61 -0.22 -0.92
CA PHE A 174 18.74 1.06 -1.62
C PHE A 174 18.51 2.25 -0.68
N ASP A 175 19.48 3.17 -0.61
CA ASP A 175 19.44 4.29 0.33
C ASP A 175 18.36 5.34 0.01
N ASP A 176 18.07 5.53 -1.28
CA ASP A 176 17.05 6.46 -1.77
C ASP A 176 15.73 5.72 -2.03
N ILE A 177 14.97 5.55 -0.95
CA ILE A 177 13.65 4.89 -0.94
C ILE A 177 12.70 5.42 -2.01
N GLU A 178 12.81 6.71 -2.32
CA GLU A 178 11.90 7.40 -3.23
C GLU A 178 12.24 7.01 -4.68
N MET A 179 13.53 7.02 -5.03
CA MET A 179 14.01 6.51 -6.31
C MET A 179 13.73 5.01 -6.48
N ALA A 180 13.95 4.21 -5.43
CA ALA A 180 13.72 2.77 -5.44
C ALA A 180 12.29 2.40 -5.87
N GLN A 181 11.31 3.26 -5.57
CA GLN A 181 9.91 3.01 -5.84
C GLN A 181 9.40 3.55 -7.18
N MET A 182 10.18 4.38 -7.88
CA MET A 182 9.72 5.09 -9.08
C MET A 182 9.33 4.15 -10.24
N HIS A 183 9.99 3.00 -10.35
CA HIS A 183 9.81 2.06 -11.48
C HIS A 183 9.08 0.77 -11.09
N LEU A 184 8.51 0.73 -9.89
CA LEU A 184 7.81 -0.46 -9.42
C LEU A 184 6.39 -0.52 -10.02
N PRO A 185 5.83 -1.72 -10.16
CA PRO A 185 4.44 -1.89 -10.60
C PRO A 185 3.47 -1.06 -9.75
N PRO A 186 2.33 -0.59 -10.31
CA PRO A 186 1.39 0.30 -9.62
C PRO A 186 0.47 -0.46 -8.64
N ILE A 187 1.06 -1.25 -7.74
CA ILE A 187 0.38 -1.99 -6.68
C ILE A 187 1.25 -2.00 -5.43
N THR A 188 0.63 -1.86 -4.27
CA THR A 188 1.35 -1.93 -3.00
C THR A 188 1.27 -3.33 -2.40
N LEU A 189 2.41 -3.93 -2.10
CA LEU A 189 2.53 -5.26 -1.51
C LEU A 189 2.90 -5.17 -0.05
N PHE A 190 2.24 -5.99 0.76
CA PHE A 190 2.53 -6.22 2.16
C PHE A 190 2.55 -7.72 2.41
N LEU A 191 3.66 -8.25 2.92
CA LEU A 191 3.84 -9.65 3.23
C LEU A 191 4.03 -9.81 4.73
N THR A 192 3.15 -10.57 5.38
CA THR A 192 3.26 -10.79 6.84
C THR A 192 4.52 -11.57 7.19
N GLU A 193 4.82 -12.63 6.44
CA GLU A 193 5.97 -13.53 6.67
C GLU A 193 7.17 -13.20 5.76
N GLY A 194 6.96 -12.45 4.68
CA GLY A 194 8.02 -12.06 3.74
C GLY A 194 8.24 -13.06 2.60
N LEU A 195 9.49 -13.43 2.33
CA LEU A 195 9.83 -14.34 1.23
C LEU A 195 9.61 -15.80 1.62
N GLY A 196 9.13 -16.61 0.67
CA GLY A 196 8.91 -18.05 0.82
C GLY A 196 7.46 -18.47 0.56
N THR A 197 7.04 -19.56 1.20
CA THR A 197 5.74 -20.22 0.97
C THR A 197 4.93 -20.42 2.26
N SER A 198 5.26 -19.67 3.31
CA SER A 198 4.58 -19.72 4.61
C SER A 198 3.13 -19.23 4.50
N ALA A 199 2.24 -19.85 5.26
CA ALA A 199 0.87 -19.38 5.43
C ALA A 199 0.81 -18.21 6.42
N MET A 200 -0.23 -17.37 6.32
CA MET A 200 -0.45 -16.27 7.25
C MET A 200 -0.68 -16.82 8.67
N PRO A 201 -0.07 -16.23 9.72
CA PRO A 201 -0.35 -16.61 11.09
C PRO A 201 -1.85 -16.47 11.39
N PRO A 202 -2.49 -17.43 12.08
CA PRO A 202 -3.92 -17.36 12.38
C PRO A 202 -4.32 -16.06 13.07
N GLN A 203 -3.49 -15.57 13.99
CA GLN A 203 -3.74 -14.30 14.70
C GLN A 203 -3.80 -13.09 13.76
N ALA A 204 -2.94 -13.05 12.73
CA ALA A 204 -2.94 -11.96 11.75
C ALA A 204 -4.19 -12.06 10.85
N LEU A 205 -4.53 -13.28 10.42
CA LEU A 205 -5.73 -13.51 9.62
C LEU A 205 -7.01 -13.16 10.39
N ASP A 206 -7.12 -13.57 11.64
CA ASP A 206 -8.27 -13.27 12.51
C ASP A 206 -8.42 -11.76 12.71
N LEU A 207 -7.31 -11.05 12.95
CA LEU A 207 -7.31 -9.59 13.06
C LEU A 207 -7.78 -8.92 11.75
N LEU A 208 -7.21 -9.29 10.61
CA LEU A 208 -7.56 -8.70 9.32
C LEU A 208 -9.02 -9.00 8.95
N SER A 209 -9.51 -10.19 9.28
CA SER A 209 -10.91 -10.58 9.10
C SER A 209 -11.84 -9.76 9.99
N HIS A 210 -11.42 -9.41 11.20
CA HIS A 210 -12.19 -8.56 12.11
C HIS A 210 -12.40 -7.14 11.55
N TYR A 211 -11.45 -6.64 10.76
CA TYR A 211 -11.49 -5.31 10.14
C TYR A 211 -11.92 -5.34 8.67
N GLN A 212 -12.57 -6.42 8.22
CA GLN A 212 -13.15 -6.46 6.89
C GLN A 212 -14.09 -5.26 6.64
N ASP A 213 -14.10 -4.76 5.41
CA ASP A 213 -14.91 -3.64 4.94
C ASP A 213 -14.55 -2.28 5.57
N THR A 214 -13.44 -2.21 6.32
CA THR A 214 -12.90 -0.94 6.83
C THR A 214 -11.87 -0.34 5.88
N ILE A 215 -11.78 0.99 5.83
CA ILE A 215 -10.74 1.68 5.08
C ILE A 215 -9.47 1.72 5.92
N ALA A 216 -8.37 1.22 5.35
CA ALA A 216 -7.06 1.23 5.95
C ALA A 216 -6.04 1.96 5.07
N LEU A 217 -4.95 2.43 5.68
CA LEU A 217 -3.79 2.97 5.00
C LEU A 217 -2.69 1.91 4.97
N LEU A 218 -2.28 1.51 3.77
CA LEU A 218 -1.22 0.54 3.54
C LEU A 218 0.02 1.23 3.00
N SER A 219 1.17 0.93 3.60
CA SER A 219 2.50 1.31 3.11
C SER A 219 3.30 0.04 2.84
N GLY A 220 3.72 -0.15 1.59
CA GLY A 220 4.58 -1.26 1.20
C GLY A 220 6.07 -0.96 1.40
N VAL A 221 6.45 0.26 1.77
CA VAL A 221 7.87 0.64 1.81
C VAL A 221 8.65 -0.25 2.78
N THR A 222 9.72 -0.87 2.27
CA THR A 222 10.69 -1.61 3.09
C THR A 222 12.09 -1.12 2.76
N SER A 223 12.87 -0.81 3.79
CA SER A 223 14.29 -0.47 3.67
C SER A 223 15.04 -1.02 4.87
N THR A 224 15.91 -1.99 4.61
CA THR A 224 16.78 -2.62 5.61
C THR A 224 17.81 -1.65 6.16
N CYS A 225 18.37 -0.78 5.30
CA CYS A 225 19.34 0.26 5.68
C CYS A 225 18.75 1.30 6.65
N ARG A 226 17.44 1.57 6.57
CA ARG A 226 16.75 2.56 7.42
C ARG A 226 15.85 1.93 8.48
N ALA A 227 15.86 0.60 8.61
CA ALA A 227 14.95 -0.17 9.48
C ALA A 227 13.46 0.20 9.27
N ILE A 228 13.07 0.45 8.02
CA ILE A 228 11.68 0.72 7.63
C ILE A 228 11.06 -0.58 7.15
N PHE A 229 9.90 -0.88 7.70
CA PHE A 229 9.13 -2.08 7.42
C PHE A 229 7.74 -1.68 6.93
N PRO A 230 7.07 -2.54 6.15
CA PRO A 230 5.75 -2.24 5.64
C PRO A 230 4.77 -2.18 6.81
N GLU A 231 3.80 -1.26 6.71
CA GLU A 231 2.81 -1.02 7.74
C GLU A 231 1.40 -0.95 7.15
N LEU A 232 0.46 -1.52 7.88
CA LEU A 232 -0.96 -1.36 7.65
C LEU A 232 -1.55 -0.67 8.88
N LEU A 233 -2.25 0.43 8.64
CA LEU A 233 -2.89 1.23 9.68
C LEU A 233 -4.39 1.12 9.51
N ILE A 234 -5.05 0.55 10.52
CA ILE A 234 -6.49 0.37 10.55
C ILE A 234 -7.05 1.34 11.59
N PRO A 235 -7.79 2.39 11.18
CA PRO A 235 -8.31 3.40 12.09
C PRO A 235 -9.20 2.80 13.18
N LEU A 236 -8.99 3.25 14.42
CA LEU A 236 -9.87 2.95 15.55
C LEU A 236 -10.93 4.07 15.61
N THR A 237 -12.06 3.86 14.94
CA THR A 237 -13.22 4.75 15.08
C THR A 237 -13.83 4.68 16.47
#